data_AF-A0A8J6LZ20-F1
#
_entry.id   AF-A0A8J6LZ20-F1
#
_cell.length_a   1.000
_cell.length_b   1.000
_cell.length_c   1.000
_cell.angle_alpha   90.00
_cell.angle_beta   90.00
_cell.angle_gamma   90.00
#
_symmetry.space_group_name_H-M   'P 1'
#
loop_
_entity.id
_entity.type
_entity.pdbx_description
1 polymer ?
#
loop_
_entity_poly.entity_id
_entity_poly.type
_entity_poly.pdbx_seq_one_letter_code
_entity_poly.pdbx_strand_id
1 'polypeptide(L)'
;PGPFWEAGPVFIHEAACRRRRCNGRLPTVARGGARTIRAYDADHRIVYAENRLVDDPAALEMELRGALIHPDVAYVHVRNSRAGCFAFRVERA
;
A
#
# COMPACT_ATOMS: atom_id res chain seq x y z
N PRO A 1 -10.25 -18.99 4.70
CA PRO A 1 -8.92 -19.05 4.02
C PRO A 1 -9.06 -18.79 2.52
N GLY A 2 -8.27 -17.84 1.98
CA GLY A 2 -8.27 -17.52 0.55
C GLY A 2 -6.83 -17.42 0.02
N PRO A 3 -6.63 -17.44 -1.31
CA PRO A 3 -5.29 -17.46 -1.92
C PRO A 3 -4.41 -16.24 -1.62
N PHE A 4 -5.01 -15.15 -1.11
CA PHE A 4 -4.32 -13.90 -0.76
C PHE A 4 -4.27 -13.64 0.75
N TRP A 5 -4.58 -14.65 1.56
CA TRP A 5 -4.36 -14.56 3.00
C TRP A 5 -2.86 -14.48 3.29
N GLU A 6 -2.48 -13.48 4.08
CA GLU A 6 -1.11 -13.29 4.56
C GLU A 6 -1.13 -13.46 6.08
N ALA A 7 -0.36 -14.41 6.59
CA ALA A 7 -0.13 -14.59 8.02
C ALA A 7 1.31 -14.20 8.34
N GLY A 8 1.50 -13.36 9.37
CA GLY A 8 2.82 -12.89 9.77
C GLY A 8 2.79 -12.24 11.15
N PRO A 9 3.95 -12.07 11.78
CA PRO A 9 4.05 -11.43 13.09
C PRO A 9 3.62 -9.96 13.01
N VAL A 10 2.86 -9.52 14.02
CA VAL A 10 2.55 -8.10 14.23
C VAL A 10 3.55 -7.56 15.26
N PHE A 11 4.36 -6.59 14.87
CA PHE A 11 5.30 -5.93 15.75
C PHE A 11 4.64 -4.71 16.40
N ILE A 12 4.71 -4.63 17.72
CA ILE A 12 4.24 -3.48 18.50
C ILE A 12 5.41 -2.94 19.32
N HIS A 13 5.39 -1.64 19.60
CA HIS A 13 6.36 -1.07 20.54
C HIS A 13 6.01 -1.52 21.97
N GLU A 14 7.01 -1.96 22.72
CA GLU A 14 6.85 -2.38 24.13
C GLU A 14 6.33 -1.23 25.00
N ALA A 15 6.93 -0.05 24.85
CA ALA A 15 6.51 1.15 25.54
C ALA A 15 5.45 1.92 24.73
N ALA A 16 4.58 2.63 25.45
CA ALA A 16 3.66 3.60 24.84
C ALA A 16 4.46 4.58 23.97
N CYS A 17 4.13 4.63 22.68
CA CYS A 17 4.81 5.49 21.72
C CYS A 17 3.83 6.50 21.12
N ARG A 18 4.34 7.67 20.73
CA ARG A 18 3.51 8.64 20.01
C ARG A 18 3.21 8.11 18.61
N ARG A 19 1.92 7.99 18.28
CA ARG A 19 1.47 7.64 16.92
C ARG A 19 2.12 8.60 15.91
N ARG A 20 2.65 8.04 14.83
CA ARG A 20 3.13 8.83 13.70
C ARG A 20 1.96 9.61 13.11
N ARG A 21 2.08 10.93 13.02
CA ARG A 21 1.09 11.77 12.34
C ARG A 21 1.08 11.46 10.85
N CYS A 22 -0.08 11.10 10.30
CA CYS A 22 -0.30 11.04 8.86
C CYS A 22 -0.47 12.48 8.37
N ASN A 23 0.50 12.97 7.59
CA ASN A 23 0.52 14.34 7.05
C ASN A 23 0.27 14.34 5.53
N GLY A 24 -0.38 13.30 5.00
CA GLY A 24 -0.60 13.11 3.57
C GLY A 24 0.67 12.82 2.76
N ARG A 25 1.83 12.64 3.39
CA ARG A 25 3.09 12.30 2.70
C ARG A 25 3.38 10.81 2.77
N LEU A 26 3.95 10.28 1.69
CA LEU A 26 4.46 8.92 1.66
C LEU A 26 5.57 8.72 2.71
N PRO A 27 5.60 7.57 3.38
CA PRO A 27 6.65 7.25 4.35
C PRO A 27 8.01 7.12 3.65
N THR A 28 9.10 7.29 4.38
CA THR A 28 10.47 7.22 3.82
C THR A 28 10.76 5.87 3.16
N VAL A 29 10.16 4.78 3.66
CA VAL A 29 10.25 3.44 3.05
C VAL A 29 9.74 3.40 1.62
N ALA A 30 8.90 4.35 1.19
CA ALA A 30 8.40 4.45 -0.18
C ALA A 30 9.47 4.88 -1.20
N ARG A 31 10.58 5.49 -0.76
CA ARG A 31 11.58 6.12 -1.64
C ARG A 31 12.58 5.15 -2.26
N GLY A 32 12.58 3.88 -1.86
CA GLY A 32 13.58 2.89 -2.30
C GLY A 32 13.00 1.80 -3.17
N GLY A 33 13.58 1.60 -4.36
CA GLY A 33 13.31 0.47 -5.26
C GLY A 33 11.88 0.36 -5.79
N ALA A 34 11.69 -0.58 -6.71
CA ALA A 34 10.39 -0.83 -7.33
C ALA A 34 9.32 -1.25 -6.32
N ARG A 35 8.09 -0.79 -6.56
CA ARG A 35 6.92 -1.07 -5.73
C ARG A 35 5.81 -1.71 -6.54
N THR A 36 5.10 -2.65 -5.92
CA THR A 36 3.83 -3.15 -6.47
C THR A 36 2.72 -2.45 -5.72
N ILE A 37 1.84 -1.76 -6.45
CA ILE A 37 0.57 -1.29 -5.91
C ILE A 37 -0.49 -2.35 -6.17
N ARG A 38 -1.27 -2.67 -5.13
CA ARG A 38 -2.39 -3.61 -5.21
C ARG A 38 -3.64 -2.93 -4.71
N ALA A 39 -4.58 -2.69 -5.61
CA ALA A 39 -5.83 -2.01 -5.32
C ALA A 39 -6.87 -2.99 -4.75
N TYR A 40 -7.70 -2.50 -3.83
CA TYR A 40 -8.77 -3.26 -3.20
C TYR A 40 -10.06 -2.46 -3.18
N ASP A 41 -11.18 -3.15 -3.35
CA ASP A 41 -12.52 -2.59 -3.17
C ASP A 41 -12.96 -2.58 -1.69
N ALA A 42 -14.18 -2.14 -1.44
CA ALA A 42 -14.77 -2.06 -0.10
C ALA A 42 -14.99 -3.45 0.54
N ASP A 43 -15.11 -4.50 -0.27
CA ASP A 43 -15.28 -5.90 0.16
C ASP A 43 -13.93 -6.64 0.29
N HIS A 44 -12.83 -5.90 0.28
CA HIS A 44 -11.45 -6.40 0.38
C HIS A 44 -11.06 -7.35 -0.76
N ARG A 45 -11.68 -7.23 -1.94
CA ARG A 45 -11.30 -7.96 -3.15
C ARG A 45 -10.31 -7.14 -3.96
N ILE A 46 -9.39 -7.84 -4.65
CA ILE A 46 -8.38 -7.19 -5.47
C ILE A 46 -9.04 -6.63 -6.74
N VAL A 47 -8.86 -5.34 -6.99
CA VAL A 47 -9.25 -4.69 -8.26
C VAL A 47 -8.07 -4.82 -9.22
N TYR A 48 -8.01 -5.95 -9.93
CA TYR A 48 -6.82 -6.33 -10.73
C TYR A 48 -6.43 -5.29 -11.78
N ALA A 49 -7.41 -4.60 -12.38
CA ALA A 49 -7.18 -3.59 -13.40
C ALA A 49 -6.35 -2.39 -12.87
N GLU A 50 -6.41 -2.12 -11.56
CA GLU A 50 -5.70 -1.00 -10.93
C GLU A 50 -4.41 -1.42 -10.21
N ASN A 51 -3.99 -2.68 -10.37
CA ASN A 51 -2.68 -3.12 -9.89
C ASN A 51 -1.59 -2.67 -10.85
N ARG A 52 -0.47 -2.16 -10.32
CA ARG A 52 0.67 -1.69 -11.14
C ARG A 52 1.99 -2.05 -10.50
N LEU A 53 2.98 -2.34 -11.35
CA LEU A 53 4.39 -2.32 -10.98
C LEU A 53 4.91 -0.91 -11.24
N VAL A 54 5.48 -0.30 -10.21
CA VAL A 54 6.03 1.05 -10.24
C VAL A 54 7.54 0.93 -10.05
N ASP A 55 8.28 1.00 -11.16
CA ASP A 55 9.74 0.83 -11.13
C ASP A 55 10.46 2.08 -10.61
N ASP A 56 9.99 3.26 -10.98
CA ASP A 56 10.50 4.54 -10.50
C ASP A 56 9.79 4.98 -9.21
N PRO A 57 10.49 5.05 -8.06
CA PRO A 57 9.91 5.54 -6.81
C PRO A 57 9.31 6.95 -6.91
N ALA A 58 9.78 7.80 -7.82
CA ALA A 58 9.23 9.13 -8.01
C ALA A 58 7.82 9.11 -8.63
N ALA A 59 7.47 8.08 -9.40
CA ALA A 59 6.15 7.91 -10.00
C ALA A 59 5.10 7.39 -9.00
N LEU A 60 5.51 6.81 -7.86
CA LEU A 60 4.61 6.11 -6.94
C LEU A 60 3.43 6.95 -6.47
N GLU A 61 3.63 8.23 -6.16
CA GLU A 61 2.54 9.09 -5.72
C GLU A 61 1.49 9.31 -6.82
N MET A 62 1.92 9.50 -8.06
CA MET A 62 1.05 9.66 -9.22
C MET A 62 0.25 8.37 -9.46
N GLU A 63 0.92 7.22 -9.44
CA GLU A 63 0.30 5.91 -9.64
C GLU A 63 -0.74 5.59 -8.56
N LEU A 64 -0.43 5.93 -7.29
CA LEU A 64 -1.38 5.79 -6.18
C LEU A 64 -2.61 6.67 -6.36
N ARG A 65 -2.43 7.93 -6.76
CA ARG A 65 -3.56 8.83 -7.05
C ARG A 65 -4.41 8.31 -8.21
N GLY A 66 -3.76 7.80 -9.26
CA GLY A 66 -4.44 7.18 -10.39
C GLY A 66 -5.31 5.99 -9.97
N ALA A 67 -4.77 5.05 -9.19
CA ALA A 67 -5.56 3.93 -8.69
C ALA A 67 -6.70 4.37 -7.75
N LEU A 68 -6.45 5.36 -6.89
CA LEU A 68 -7.42 5.86 -5.92
C LEU A 68 -8.51 6.77 -6.52
N ILE A 69 -8.38 7.23 -7.77
CA ILE A 69 -9.47 7.96 -8.43
C ILE A 69 -10.55 7.01 -8.95
N HIS A 70 -10.21 5.74 -9.14
CA HIS A 70 -11.16 4.73 -9.61
C HIS A 70 -12.23 4.49 -8.52
N PRO A 71 -13.52 4.60 -8.85
CA PRO A 71 -14.61 4.56 -7.85
C PRO A 71 -14.67 3.24 -7.09
N ASP A 72 -14.36 2.13 -7.78
CA ASP A 72 -14.38 0.80 -7.18
C ASP A 72 -13.19 0.51 -6.25
N VAL A 73 -12.15 1.34 -6.26
CA VAL A 73 -10.98 1.16 -5.37
C VAL A 73 -11.27 1.87 -4.06
N ALA A 74 -11.35 1.14 -2.96
CA ALA A 74 -11.45 1.70 -1.61
C ALA A 74 -10.09 2.07 -1.02
N TYR A 75 -9.07 1.24 -1.24
CA TYR A 75 -7.71 1.47 -0.76
C TYR A 75 -6.66 0.74 -1.60
N VAL A 76 -5.39 1.10 -1.40
CA VAL A 76 -4.27 0.49 -2.11
C VAL A 76 -3.22 0.01 -1.11
N HIS A 77 -2.74 -1.22 -1.27
CA HIS A 77 -1.54 -1.71 -0.59
C HIS A 77 -0.31 -1.42 -1.44
N VAL A 78 0.69 -0.80 -0.83
CA VAL A 78 2.04 -0.70 -1.41
C VAL A 78 2.87 -1.85 -0.88
N ARG A 79 3.51 -2.60 -1.79
CA ARG A 79 4.33 -3.76 -1.48
C ARG A 79 5.73 -3.61 -2.07
N ASN A 80 6.71 -4.27 -1.48
CA ASN A 80 8.04 -4.41 -2.08
C ASN A 80 7.96 -5.36 -3.28
N SER A 81 8.36 -4.93 -4.48
CA SER A 81 8.21 -5.77 -5.68
C SER A 81 9.06 -7.03 -5.68
N ARG A 82 10.23 -7.01 -5.03
CA ARG A 82 11.17 -8.14 -5.01
C ARG A 82 10.79 -9.18 -3.95
N ALA A 83 10.51 -8.73 -2.74
CA ALA A 83 10.19 -9.61 -1.61
C ALA A 83 8.69 -9.91 -1.50
N GLY A 84 7.85 -9.14 -2.20
CA GLY A 84 6.40 -9.22 -2.07
C GLY A 84 5.86 -8.62 -0.78
N CYS A 85 6.67 -8.35 0.25
CA CYS A 85 6.16 -7.92 1.56
C CYS A 85 5.31 -6.64 1.51
N PHE A 86 4.27 -6.59 2.34
CA PHE A 86 3.51 -5.37 2.61
C PHE A 86 4.41 -4.26 3.19
N ALA A 87 4.25 -3.03 2.70
CA ALA A 87 4.94 -1.86 3.22
C ALA A 87 3.98 -0.92 3.97
N PHE A 88 2.92 -0.47 3.32
CA PHE A 88 1.89 0.39 3.91
C PHE A 88 0.61 0.40 3.07
N ARG A 89 -0.49 0.87 3.68
CA ARG A 89 -1.79 1.09 3.03
C ARG A 89 -2.00 2.59 2.78
N VAL A 90 -2.64 2.91 1.67
CA VAL A 90 -3.02 4.27 1.26
C VAL A 90 -4.52 4.31 1.03
N GLU A 91 -5.16 5.34 1.56
CA GLU A 91 -6.61 5.55 1.52
C GLU A 91 -6.89 7.01 1.14
N ARG A 92 -8.09 7.27 0.65
CA ARG A 92 -8.59 8.64 0.51
C ARG A 92 -8.78 9.26 1.91
N ALA A 93 -8.57 10.58 2.00
CA ALA A 93 -8.80 11.34 3.22
C ALA A 93 -10.30 11.51 3.50
#